data_AF-A0A941MUV8-F1
#
_entry.id   AF-A0A941MUV8-F1
#
_cell.length_a   1.000
_cell.length_b   1.000
_cell.length_c   1.000
_cell.angle_alpha   90.00
_cell.angle_beta   90.00
_cell.angle_gamma   90.00
#
_symmetry.space_group_name_H-M   'P 1'
#
loop_
_entity.id
_entity.type
_entity.pdbx_description
1 polymer ?
#
loop_
_entity_poly.entity_id
_entity_poly.type
_entity_poly.pdbx_seq_one_letter_code
_entity_poly.pdbx_strand_id
1 'polypeptide(L)'
;MTQITRLLDVFGQTRRTAPVDLAAFLDNLPDVGALPSPWETWTLIGFVRHRERQYWVRDIIHTRLRGDSEMLGAMGALGHPDGVKQSGSVPGMPEWEYYFHGRGCCLTHKVTGEDIDVDFWDDTAEYFDVYFYTNYLKSLRNPDVPERRLLELHGSVRPIGIAVNRLQTAGAMTPLPGRDSHPPRIAEEVLAYSDAIEAFCLDWGIRALRIWLAGIIGDWLAADEAAAGQPAIQRITGPRAEKCRSIRREQLLQVSGHAAADALFGLAELGGADDQLEAAFRGPPSGTISAALEIVGKQDNPKWCPHIYSLFKRMRPTEQIPAPHIWMTSLKFLLRHGYHRDEMIASLAKVRGTGVGEGVLLALEQAPEHALPLIRKALVGDIPCDRTTVAAVLGLIAKPWSIRELLTALAKSDDQEKTADARAALLEIGDPEAEKAVLAWEERNPHEEEPGYYLDLDGRKVGPFYSMTEHMLKSRASFVRYEMDQLYDRVKKIKDVVPPEPLSAKRWWKFWGC
;
A
#
# COMPACT_ATOMS: atom_id res chain seq x y z
N MET A 1 -37.57 6.49 -6.06
CA MET A 1 -36.74 6.22 -4.86
C MET A 1 -35.45 5.60 -5.32
N THR A 2 -34.30 6.23 -5.05
CA THR A 2 -32.99 5.66 -5.42
C THR A 2 -32.67 4.45 -4.53
N GLN A 3 -31.74 3.59 -4.93
CA GLN A 3 -31.28 2.47 -4.09
C GLN A 3 -30.79 2.96 -2.72
N ILE A 4 -30.12 4.11 -2.67
CA ILE A 4 -29.63 4.74 -1.44
C ILE A 4 -30.78 5.14 -0.52
N THR A 5 -31.82 5.84 -1.02
CA THR A 5 -32.98 6.19 -0.19
C THR A 5 -33.62 4.96 0.43
N ARG A 6 -33.77 3.86 -0.34
CA ARG A 6 -34.30 2.59 0.20
C ARG A 6 -33.44 2.03 1.32
N LEU A 7 -32.12 2.06 1.16
CA LEU A 7 -31.17 1.58 2.17
C LEU A 7 -31.24 2.42 3.45
N LEU A 8 -31.34 3.75 3.33
CA LEU A 8 -31.50 4.65 4.49
C LEU A 8 -32.82 4.38 5.23
N ASP A 9 -33.93 4.19 4.49
CA ASP A 9 -35.22 3.81 5.07
C ASP A 9 -35.14 2.47 5.84
N VAL A 10 -34.32 1.53 5.37
CA VAL A 10 -34.04 0.26 6.06
C VAL A 10 -33.29 0.51 7.37
N PHE A 11 -32.23 1.33 7.37
CA PHE A 11 -31.51 1.67 8.60
C PHE A 11 -32.42 2.34 9.64
N GLY A 12 -33.33 3.21 9.22
CA GLY A 12 -34.32 3.81 10.13
C GLY A 12 -35.28 2.80 10.78
N GLN A 13 -35.42 1.59 10.21
CA GLN A 13 -36.34 0.55 10.68
C GLN A 13 -35.68 -0.54 11.53
N THR A 14 -34.36 -0.53 11.70
CA THR A 14 -33.60 -1.58 12.41
C THR A 14 -33.96 -1.68 13.90
N ARG A 15 -34.57 -0.65 14.48
CA ARG A 15 -35.08 -0.64 15.87
C ARG A 15 -36.27 -1.58 16.12
N ARG A 16 -36.70 -2.35 15.12
CA ARG A 16 -37.80 -3.32 15.23
C ARG A 16 -37.29 -4.66 15.78
N THR A 17 -38.20 -5.46 16.34
CA THR A 17 -37.89 -6.84 16.73
C THR A 17 -37.77 -7.73 15.50
N ALA A 18 -36.86 -8.71 15.55
CA ALA A 18 -36.74 -9.73 14.50
C ALA A 18 -38.10 -10.40 14.21
N PRO A 19 -38.38 -10.73 12.93
CA PRO A 19 -39.64 -11.37 12.56
C PRO A 19 -39.77 -12.76 13.19
N VAL A 20 -41.00 -13.11 13.62
CA VAL A 20 -41.30 -14.43 14.19
C VAL A 20 -41.13 -15.53 13.12
N ASP A 21 -41.62 -15.27 11.90
CA ASP A 21 -41.39 -16.13 10.74
C ASP A 21 -40.31 -15.52 9.84
N LEU A 22 -39.07 -15.84 10.15
CA LEU A 22 -37.92 -15.34 9.41
C LEU A 22 -37.90 -15.81 7.96
N ALA A 23 -38.33 -17.04 7.68
CA ALA A 23 -38.36 -17.57 6.31
C ALA A 23 -39.33 -16.79 5.43
N ALA A 24 -40.58 -16.64 5.87
CA ALA A 24 -41.57 -15.86 5.14
C ALA A 24 -41.17 -14.39 5.01
N PHE A 25 -40.56 -13.82 6.04
CA PHE A 25 -40.04 -12.45 5.95
C PHE A 25 -38.97 -12.31 4.85
N LEU A 26 -37.96 -13.18 4.83
CA LEU A 26 -36.87 -13.13 3.86
C LEU A 26 -37.36 -13.34 2.42
N ASP A 27 -38.33 -14.24 2.22
CA ASP A 27 -38.92 -14.52 0.91
C ASP A 27 -39.61 -13.27 0.33
N ASN A 28 -40.24 -12.47 1.18
CA ASN A 28 -40.93 -11.23 0.82
C ASN A 28 -40.02 -10.00 0.69
N LEU A 29 -38.72 -10.12 1.00
CA LEU A 29 -37.79 -9.01 0.81
C LEU A 29 -37.53 -8.75 -0.69
N PRO A 30 -37.24 -7.49 -1.08
CA PRO A 30 -36.95 -7.14 -2.47
C PRO A 30 -35.87 -8.01 -3.11
N ASP A 31 -35.98 -8.19 -4.42
CA ASP A 31 -35.00 -8.94 -5.22
C ASP A 31 -33.61 -8.31 -5.18
N VAL A 32 -32.60 -9.13 -5.47
CA VAL A 32 -31.21 -8.70 -5.61
C VAL A 32 -31.09 -7.56 -6.63
N GLY A 33 -30.45 -6.46 -6.23
CA GLY A 33 -30.32 -5.23 -7.03
C GLY A 33 -31.37 -4.16 -6.73
N ALA A 34 -32.34 -4.42 -5.86
CA ALA A 34 -33.27 -3.37 -5.38
C ALA A 34 -32.63 -2.39 -4.38
N LEU A 35 -31.56 -2.82 -3.71
CA LEU A 35 -30.69 -2.07 -2.81
C LEU A 35 -29.27 -1.99 -3.40
N PRO A 36 -28.37 -1.14 -2.86
CA PRO A 36 -26.96 -1.19 -3.20
C PRO A 36 -26.38 -2.59 -2.92
N SER A 37 -25.35 -2.97 -3.67
CA SER A 37 -24.67 -4.25 -3.46
C SER A 37 -24.01 -4.31 -2.09
N PRO A 38 -23.73 -5.52 -1.56
CA PRO A 38 -23.09 -5.67 -0.26
C PRO A 38 -21.77 -4.88 -0.15
N TRP A 39 -20.96 -4.88 -1.21
CA TRP A 39 -19.71 -4.13 -1.31
C TRP A 39 -19.92 -2.61 -1.16
N GLU A 40 -20.96 -2.06 -1.80
CA GLU A 40 -21.30 -0.62 -1.69
C GLU A 40 -21.87 -0.28 -0.32
N THR A 41 -22.80 -1.09 0.19
CA THR A 41 -23.46 -0.88 1.48
C THR A 41 -22.44 -0.86 2.63
N TRP A 42 -21.57 -1.87 2.71
CA TRP A 42 -20.56 -1.92 3.78
C TRP A 42 -19.46 -0.87 3.60
N THR A 43 -19.13 -0.50 2.37
CA THR A 43 -18.22 0.63 2.11
C THR A 43 -18.81 1.92 2.68
N LEU A 44 -20.10 2.20 2.43
CA LEU A 44 -20.79 3.38 2.95
C LEU A 44 -20.82 3.40 4.49
N ILE A 45 -21.19 2.28 5.12
CA ILE A 45 -21.17 2.13 6.59
C ILE A 45 -19.76 2.43 7.13
N GLY A 46 -18.73 1.88 6.50
CA GLY A 46 -17.34 2.09 6.88
C GLY A 46 -16.93 3.55 6.81
N PHE A 47 -17.29 4.27 5.74
CA PHE A 47 -16.99 5.70 5.61
C PHE A 47 -17.76 6.58 6.60
N VAL A 48 -19.02 6.27 6.89
CA VAL A 48 -19.79 6.98 7.94
C VAL A 48 -19.09 6.87 9.30
N ARG A 49 -18.62 5.67 9.66
CA ARG A 49 -17.84 5.47 10.91
C ARG A 49 -16.46 6.11 10.86
N HIS A 50 -15.80 6.07 9.70
CA HIS A 50 -14.46 6.64 9.55
C HIS A 50 -14.48 8.17 9.61
N ARG A 51 -15.58 8.81 9.20
CA ARG A 51 -15.78 10.27 9.36
C ARG A 51 -15.55 10.72 10.80
N GLU A 52 -16.15 10.04 11.77
CA GLU A 52 -15.99 10.38 13.19
C GLU A 52 -14.54 10.24 13.66
N ARG A 53 -13.80 9.28 13.10
CA ARG A 53 -12.36 9.14 13.33
C ARG A 53 -11.56 10.30 12.74
N GLN A 54 -11.90 10.77 11.53
CA GLN A 54 -11.25 11.95 10.93
C GLN A 54 -11.49 13.21 11.76
N TYR A 55 -12.71 13.39 12.28
CA TYR A 55 -13.03 14.48 13.20
C TYR A 55 -12.30 14.36 14.54
N TRP A 56 -12.12 13.15 15.06
CA TRP A 56 -11.28 12.93 16.24
C TRP A 56 -9.82 13.32 15.99
N VAL A 57 -9.23 12.98 14.83
CA VAL A 57 -7.88 13.44 14.47
C VAL A 57 -7.82 14.97 14.43
N ARG A 58 -8.81 15.62 13.80
CA ARG A 58 -8.92 17.09 13.80
C ARG A 58 -8.95 17.65 15.22
N ASP A 59 -9.75 17.08 16.12
CA ASP A 59 -9.82 17.51 17.52
C ASP A 59 -8.48 17.36 18.25
N ILE A 60 -7.75 16.26 18.04
CA ILE A 60 -6.40 16.07 18.60
C ILE A 60 -5.44 17.14 18.11
N ILE A 61 -5.49 17.49 16.82
CA ILE A 61 -4.63 18.54 16.26
C ILE A 61 -4.89 19.87 16.96
N HIS A 62 -6.16 20.27 17.07
CA HIS A 62 -6.56 21.53 17.70
C HIS A 62 -6.25 21.56 19.20
N THR A 63 -6.62 20.51 19.93
CA THR A 63 -6.59 20.51 21.40
C THR A 63 -5.26 20.08 22.01
N ARG A 64 -4.49 19.22 21.33
CA ARG A 64 -3.25 18.63 21.87
C ARG A 64 -2.01 19.07 21.10
N LEU A 65 -2.10 19.24 19.79
CA LEU A 65 -0.96 19.57 18.94
C LEU A 65 -0.88 21.05 18.58
N ARG A 66 -1.83 21.88 19.04
CA ARG A 66 -1.90 23.33 18.76
C ARG A 66 -1.90 23.66 17.26
N GLY A 67 -2.27 22.70 16.42
CA GLY A 67 -2.33 22.88 14.98
C GLY A 67 -3.66 23.49 14.57
N ASP A 68 -3.66 24.11 13.40
CA ASP A 68 -4.85 24.69 12.79
C ASP A 68 -5.15 23.91 11.50
N SER A 69 -6.32 23.26 11.45
CA SER A 69 -6.73 22.48 10.28
C SER A 69 -6.94 23.34 9.03
N GLU A 70 -7.30 24.61 9.19
CA GLU A 70 -7.40 25.57 8.07
C GLU A 70 -6.02 25.83 7.49
N MET A 71 -5.03 26.14 8.34
CA MET A 71 -3.65 26.34 7.88
C MET A 71 -3.05 25.08 7.27
N LEU A 72 -3.29 23.91 7.86
CA LEU A 72 -2.84 22.63 7.30
C LEU A 72 -3.48 22.35 5.93
N GLY A 73 -4.77 22.64 5.76
CA GLY A 73 -5.46 22.47 4.48
C GLY A 73 -4.98 23.45 3.40
N ALA A 74 -4.71 24.70 3.78
CA ALA A 74 -4.29 25.76 2.86
C ALA A 74 -2.80 25.66 2.48
N MET A 75 -1.93 25.41 3.45
CA MET A 75 -0.48 25.47 3.31
C MET A 75 0.18 24.10 3.29
N GLY A 76 -0.58 23.03 3.51
CA GLY A 76 -0.03 21.70 3.59
C GLY A 76 0.75 21.47 4.89
N ALA A 77 1.84 20.70 4.79
CA ALA A 77 2.81 20.46 5.85
C ALA A 77 3.44 21.77 6.35
N LEU A 78 3.24 22.88 5.64
CA LEU A 78 3.72 24.21 5.98
C LEU A 78 2.78 24.95 6.95
N GLY A 79 1.57 24.43 7.13
CA GLY A 79 0.64 24.87 8.17
C GLY A 79 0.87 24.21 9.53
N HIS A 80 1.97 23.44 9.70
CA HIS A 80 2.26 22.82 10.99
C HIS A 80 2.56 23.88 12.06
N PRO A 81 2.12 23.68 13.31
CA PRO A 81 2.27 24.69 14.36
C PRO A 81 3.72 24.88 14.82
N ASP A 82 4.11 26.15 15.03
CA ASP A 82 5.44 26.52 15.50
C ASP A 82 5.80 25.86 16.84
N GLY A 83 7.02 25.33 16.93
CA GLY A 83 7.54 24.69 18.14
C GLY A 83 6.99 23.29 18.40
N VAL A 84 6.16 22.76 17.51
CA VAL A 84 5.72 21.36 17.51
C VAL A 84 6.55 20.61 16.47
N LYS A 85 7.08 19.45 16.85
CA LYS A 85 7.87 18.63 15.92
C LYS A 85 6.96 18.12 14.81
N GLN A 86 7.52 17.77 13.65
CA GLN A 86 6.75 17.15 12.58
C GLN A 86 6.16 15.80 13.01
N SER A 87 6.86 15.05 13.86
CA SER A 87 6.37 13.82 14.49
C SER A 87 6.73 13.73 15.96
N GLY A 88 5.95 12.93 16.68
CA GLY A 88 6.20 12.61 18.08
C GLY A 88 5.03 11.91 18.73
N SER A 89 5.08 11.77 20.06
CA SER A 89 3.94 11.25 20.82
C SER A 89 2.88 12.34 21.02
N VAL A 90 1.61 11.97 20.96
CA VAL A 90 0.50 12.90 21.21
C VAL A 90 0.49 13.32 22.69
N PRO A 91 0.53 14.62 23.01
CA PRO A 91 0.51 15.09 24.40
C PRO A 91 -0.71 14.58 25.18
N GLY A 92 -0.46 13.90 26.30
CA GLY A 92 -1.49 13.29 27.14
C GLY A 92 -2.11 12.01 26.61
N MET A 93 -1.60 11.47 25.49
CA MET A 93 -2.00 10.17 24.89
C MET A 93 -0.74 9.43 24.41
N PRO A 94 0.13 8.99 25.34
CA PRO A 94 1.47 8.47 24.99
C PRO A 94 1.44 7.19 24.15
N GLU A 95 0.31 6.49 24.07
CA GLU A 95 0.06 5.35 23.21
C GLU A 95 -0.16 5.71 21.73
N TRP A 96 -0.35 7.00 21.43
CA TRP A 96 -0.49 7.53 20.06
C TRP A 96 0.74 8.34 19.64
N GLU A 97 1.13 8.18 18.40
CA GLU A 97 2.08 9.05 17.70
C GLU A 97 1.38 9.82 16.62
N TYR A 98 1.89 11.02 16.34
CA TYR A 98 1.44 11.85 15.23
C TYR A 98 2.58 12.04 14.23
N TYR A 99 2.20 12.21 12.97
CA TYR A 99 3.06 12.65 11.90
C TYR A 99 2.31 13.64 11.00
N PHE A 100 2.75 14.91 11.02
CA PHE A 100 2.27 15.92 10.09
C PHE A 100 2.91 15.71 8.71
N HIS A 101 2.08 15.68 7.69
CA HIS A 101 2.49 15.50 6.30
C HIS A 101 1.61 16.34 5.37
N GLY A 102 1.94 16.31 4.07
CA GLY A 102 0.98 16.63 3.01
C GLY A 102 0.15 17.87 3.30
N ARG A 103 -1.13 17.69 3.63
CA ARG A 103 -2.06 18.71 4.15
C ARG A 103 -2.83 18.18 5.35
N GLY A 104 -2.17 17.33 6.11
CA GLY A 104 -2.82 16.36 6.95
C GLY A 104 -2.01 15.95 8.16
N CYS A 105 -2.57 15.01 8.90
CA CYS A 105 -1.92 14.37 10.03
C CYS A 105 -2.32 12.90 10.08
N CYS A 106 -1.32 12.05 10.21
CA CYS A 106 -1.48 10.64 10.51
C CYS A 106 -1.34 10.44 12.02
N LEU A 107 -2.29 9.72 12.64
CA LEU A 107 -2.18 9.24 14.00
C LEU A 107 -2.02 7.72 14.01
N THR A 108 -0.93 7.24 14.61
CA THR A 108 -0.64 5.81 14.72
C THR A 108 -0.62 5.36 16.18
N HIS A 109 -1.41 4.35 16.52
CA HIS A 109 -1.41 3.75 17.84
C HIS A 109 -0.21 2.79 17.98
N LYS A 110 0.73 3.07 18.88
CA LYS A 110 1.99 2.32 19.07
C LYS A 110 1.80 0.82 19.31
N VAL A 111 0.79 0.46 20.09
CA VAL A 111 0.52 -0.94 20.47
C VAL A 111 -0.26 -1.69 19.40
N THR A 112 -1.44 -1.18 19.00
CA THR A 112 -2.32 -1.87 18.05
C THR A 112 -1.85 -1.76 16.61
N GLY A 113 -1.05 -0.73 16.29
CA GLY A 113 -0.65 -0.38 14.94
C GLY A 113 -1.75 0.30 14.13
N GLU A 114 -2.90 0.61 14.74
CA GLU A 114 -4.01 1.34 14.09
C GLU A 114 -3.51 2.68 13.56
N ASP A 115 -3.81 2.98 12.30
CA ASP A 115 -3.33 4.15 11.58
C ASP A 115 -4.50 4.93 10.99
N ILE A 116 -4.70 6.17 11.45
CA ILE A 116 -5.78 7.06 11.02
C ILE A 116 -5.15 8.28 10.36
N ASP A 117 -5.26 8.33 9.04
CA ASP A 117 -4.65 9.37 8.22
C ASP A 117 -5.71 10.27 7.58
N VAL A 118 -5.52 11.59 7.71
CA VAL A 118 -6.49 12.61 7.36
C VAL A 118 -5.80 13.75 6.64
N ASP A 119 -6.26 14.06 5.43
CA ASP A 119 -5.98 15.32 4.74
C ASP A 119 -7.12 16.31 4.97
N PHE A 120 -6.76 17.58 5.21
CA PHE A 120 -7.73 18.66 5.35
C PHE A 120 -7.96 19.35 4.01
N TRP A 121 -9.23 19.53 3.65
CA TRP A 121 -9.65 20.24 2.45
C TRP A 121 -10.62 21.34 2.86
N ASP A 122 -10.35 22.58 2.45
CA ASP A 122 -11.18 23.75 2.79
C ASP A 122 -11.49 23.86 4.29
N ASP A 123 -10.50 23.63 5.16
CA ASP A 123 -10.55 23.61 6.64
C ASP A 123 -11.16 22.37 7.32
N THR A 124 -11.76 21.48 6.53
CA THR A 124 -12.60 20.38 7.04
C THR A 124 -11.92 19.01 6.94
N ALA A 125 -12.34 18.11 7.83
CA ALA A 125 -11.95 16.69 7.88
C ALA A 125 -12.99 15.77 7.21
N GLU A 126 -13.92 16.31 6.42
CA GLU A 126 -15.04 15.53 5.85
C GLU A 126 -14.68 14.75 4.59
N TYR A 127 -13.56 15.11 3.98
CA TYR A 127 -13.14 14.56 2.70
C TYR A 127 -12.25 13.35 2.92
N PHE A 128 -12.53 12.29 2.17
CA PHE A 128 -11.81 11.04 2.28
C PHE A 128 -10.77 10.91 1.19
N ASP A 129 -9.56 10.55 1.59
CA ASP A 129 -8.66 9.86 0.69
C ASP A 129 -8.90 8.35 0.80
N VAL A 130 -9.27 7.73 -0.33
CA VAL A 130 -9.55 6.28 -0.38
C VAL A 130 -8.28 5.49 -0.08
N TYR A 131 -7.10 5.98 -0.48
CA TYR A 131 -5.82 5.36 -0.14
C TYR A 131 -5.61 5.35 1.38
N PHE A 132 -5.82 6.47 2.07
CA PHE A 132 -5.72 6.55 3.53
C PHE A 132 -6.71 5.62 4.22
N TYR A 133 -7.96 5.59 3.78
CA TYR A 133 -8.95 4.67 4.34
C TYR A 133 -8.57 3.20 4.13
N THR A 134 -8.02 2.83 2.97
CA THR A 134 -7.54 1.46 2.75
C THR A 134 -6.31 1.11 3.58
N ASN A 135 -5.44 2.08 3.90
CA ASN A 135 -4.32 1.88 4.83
C ASN A 135 -4.81 1.69 6.26
N TYR A 136 -5.78 2.51 6.70
CA TYR A 136 -6.48 2.31 7.98
C TYR A 136 -6.99 0.88 8.10
N LEU A 137 -7.75 0.38 7.11
CA LEU A 137 -8.26 -0.99 7.15
C LEU A 137 -7.17 -2.06 7.23
N LYS A 138 -6.04 -1.88 6.54
CA LYS A 138 -4.88 -2.79 6.60
C LYS A 138 -4.15 -2.75 7.94
N SER A 139 -4.21 -1.62 8.64
CA SER A 139 -3.55 -1.42 9.94
C SER A 139 -4.25 -2.15 11.09
N LEU A 140 -5.55 -2.47 10.93
CA LEU A 140 -6.37 -3.07 11.98
C LEU A 140 -5.96 -4.53 12.26
N ARG A 141 -5.34 -4.75 13.43
CA ARG A 141 -5.07 -6.12 13.93
C ARG A 141 -6.33 -6.84 14.40
N ASN A 142 -7.27 -6.10 14.98
CA ASN A 142 -8.54 -6.62 15.50
C ASN A 142 -9.68 -5.74 14.99
N PRO A 143 -10.10 -5.91 13.72
CA PRO A 143 -11.17 -5.09 13.17
C PRO A 143 -12.48 -5.34 13.92
N ASP A 144 -13.15 -4.22 14.22
CA ASP A 144 -14.52 -4.22 14.70
C ASP A 144 -15.45 -4.86 13.65
N VAL A 145 -16.69 -5.13 14.07
CA VAL A 145 -17.68 -5.86 13.27
C VAL A 145 -17.88 -5.30 11.84
N PRO A 146 -18.12 -3.99 11.62
CA PRO A 146 -18.31 -3.46 10.28
C PRO A 146 -17.03 -3.50 9.42
N GLU A 147 -15.88 -3.12 9.98
CA GLU A 147 -14.60 -3.18 9.26
C GLU A 147 -14.22 -4.63 8.91
N ARG A 148 -14.53 -5.59 9.79
CA ARG A 148 -14.32 -7.02 9.51
C ARG A 148 -15.17 -7.49 8.34
N ARG A 149 -16.47 -7.16 8.32
CA ARG A 149 -17.34 -7.54 7.21
C ARG A 149 -16.89 -6.89 5.90
N LEU A 150 -16.43 -5.64 5.96
CA LEU A 150 -15.87 -4.97 4.80
C LEU A 150 -14.61 -5.67 4.28
N LEU A 151 -13.71 -6.10 5.16
CA LEU A 151 -12.51 -6.88 4.81
C LEU A 151 -12.84 -8.28 4.27
N GLU A 152 -13.90 -8.93 4.76
CA GLU A 152 -14.39 -10.20 4.20
C GLU A 152 -14.87 -10.02 2.74
N LEU A 153 -15.54 -8.89 2.44
CA LEU A 153 -16.03 -8.58 1.10
C LEU A 153 -14.94 -8.04 0.16
N HIS A 154 -13.94 -7.34 0.71
CA HIS A 154 -12.83 -6.71 -0.01
C HIS A 154 -11.48 -7.19 0.55
N GLY A 155 -11.15 -8.47 0.36
CA GLY A 155 -9.96 -9.08 0.97
C GLY A 155 -8.64 -8.37 0.68
N SER A 156 -8.50 -7.72 -0.49
CA SER A 156 -7.33 -6.92 -0.86
C SER A 156 -7.48 -5.42 -0.60
N VAL A 157 -8.67 -4.97 -0.18
CA VAL A 157 -9.15 -3.57 -0.07
C VAL A 157 -9.07 -2.72 -1.34
N ARG A 158 -8.34 -3.15 -2.38
CA ARG A 158 -8.17 -2.45 -3.66
C ARG A 158 -9.51 -2.14 -4.35
N PRO A 159 -10.52 -3.04 -4.38
CA PRO A 159 -11.78 -2.77 -5.07
C PRO A 159 -12.71 -1.78 -4.33
N ILE A 160 -12.32 -1.24 -3.16
CA ILE A 160 -13.11 -0.23 -2.44
C ILE A 160 -13.28 1.04 -3.28
N GLY A 161 -12.26 1.46 -4.04
CA GLY A 161 -12.38 2.62 -4.94
C GLY A 161 -13.49 2.45 -5.99
N ILE A 162 -13.75 1.22 -6.45
CA ILE A 162 -14.86 0.93 -7.35
C ILE A 162 -16.22 1.09 -6.64
N ALA A 163 -16.31 0.67 -5.38
CA ALA A 163 -17.52 0.87 -4.57
C ALA A 163 -17.78 2.37 -4.31
N VAL A 164 -16.73 3.14 -3.99
CA VAL A 164 -16.80 4.61 -3.81
C VAL A 164 -17.32 5.30 -5.07
N ASN A 165 -16.75 5.01 -6.24
CA ASN A 165 -17.21 5.61 -7.50
C ASN A 165 -18.71 5.34 -7.77
N ARG A 166 -19.19 4.15 -7.40
CA ARG A 166 -20.60 3.79 -7.57
C ARG A 166 -21.50 4.46 -6.52
N LEU A 167 -21.03 4.60 -5.27
CA LEU A 167 -21.71 5.39 -4.24
C LEU A 167 -21.82 6.87 -4.64
N GLN A 168 -20.79 7.45 -5.26
CA GLN A 168 -20.86 8.81 -5.82
C GLN A 168 -21.89 8.89 -6.95
N THR A 169 -21.87 7.94 -7.88
CA THR A 169 -22.85 7.87 -8.98
C THR A 169 -24.29 7.74 -8.44
N ALA A 170 -24.46 7.05 -7.31
CA ALA A 170 -25.75 6.87 -6.65
C ALA A 170 -26.16 8.04 -5.73
N GLY A 171 -25.31 9.07 -5.58
CA GLY A 171 -25.56 10.25 -4.75
C GLY A 171 -25.38 10.04 -3.24
N ALA A 172 -24.76 8.95 -2.81
CA ALA A 172 -24.43 8.74 -1.38
C ALA A 172 -23.17 9.48 -0.94
N MET A 173 -22.34 9.90 -1.89
CA MET A 173 -21.11 10.65 -1.67
C MET A 173 -21.01 11.78 -2.69
N THR A 174 -20.39 12.90 -2.31
CA THR A 174 -20.24 14.09 -3.15
C THR A 174 -18.76 14.45 -3.27
N PRO A 175 -18.22 14.66 -4.49
CA PRO A 175 -16.84 15.11 -4.65
C PRO A 175 -16.64 16.54 -4.11
N LEU A 176 -15.39 16.88 -3.79
CA LEU A 176 -14.96 18.26 -3.53
C LEU A 176 -15.41 19.18 -4.68
N PRO A 177 -15.97 20.37 -4.41
CA PRO A 177 -16.36 21.32 -5.46
C PRO A 177 -15.22 21.59 -6.46
N GLY A 178 -15.54 21.55 -7.75
CA GLY A 178 -14.55 21.74 -8.82
C GLY A 178 -13.69 20.51 -9.14
N ARG A 179 -13.97 19.35 -8.52
CA ARG A 179 -13.34 18.06 -8.84
C ARG A 179 -14.38 17.08 -9.37
N ASP A 180 -13.94 16.17 -10.23
CA ASP A 180 -14.84 15.17 -10.85
C ASP A 180 -15.21 14.03 -9.89
N SER A 181 -14.28 13.60 -9.03
CA SER A 181 -14.46 12.40 -8.21
C SER A 181 -13.73 12.37 -6.88
N HIS A 182 -12.57 13.02 -6.73
CA HIS A 182 -11.76 12.93 -5.52
C HIS A 182 -11.32 14.31 -5.01
N PRO A 183 -11.28 14.51 -3.69
CA PRO A 183 -11.77 13.59 -2.64
C PRO A 183 -13.31 13.65 -2.50
N PRO A 184 -13.99 12.53 -2.18
CA PRO A 184 -15.42 12.56 -1.84
C PRO A 184 -15.66 12.83 -0.35
N ARG A 185 -16.85 13.31 -0.01
CA ARG A 185 -17.42 13.31 1.36
C ARG A 185 -18.77 12.57 1.37
N ILE A 186 -19.26 12.16 2.54
CA ILE A 186 -20.61 11.58 2.67
C ILE A 186 -21.67 12.66 2.39
N ALA A 187 -22.72 12.32 1.66
CA ALA A 187 -23.84 13.24 1.41
C ALA A 187 -24.63 13.54 2.69
N GLU A 188 -25.15 14.77 2.84
CA GLU A 188 -25.88 15.22 4.03
C GLU A 188 -27.09 14.32 4.35
N GLU A 189 -27.78 13.83 3.32
CA GLU A 189 -28.92 12.93 3.47
C GLU A 189 -28.53 11.59 4.09
N VAL A 190 -27.31 11.12 3.86
CA VAL A 190 -26.79 9.89 4.51
C VAL A 190 -26.38 10.20 5.94
N LEU A 191 -25.76 11.36 6.20
CA LEU A 191 -25.36 11.77 7.55
C LEU A 191 -26.56 11.93 8.50
N ALA A 192 -27.74 12.27 7.98
CA ALA A 192 -28.98 12.28 8.75
C ALA A 192 -29.34 10.89 9.34
N TYR A 193 -28.70 9.81 8.89
CA TYR A 193 -28.91 8.43 9.37
C TYR A 193 -27.71 7.86 10.13
N SER A 194 -26.67 8.65 10.46
CA SER A 194 -25.46 8.15 11.14
C SER A 194 -25.78 7.37 12.43
N ASP A 195 -26.67 7.88 13.29
CA ASP A 195 -27.08 7.19 14.52
C ASP A 195 -27.80 5.86 14.25
N ALA A 196 -28.58 5.79 13.17
CA ALA A 196 -29.29 4.57 12.77
C ALA A 196 -28.33 3.51 12.20
N ILE A 197 -27.32 3.96 11.46
CA ILE A 197 -26.22 3.12 10.96
C ILE A 197 -25.40 2.58 12.14
N GLU A 198 -25.08 3.42 13.12
CA GLU A 198 -24.33 2.98 14.31
C GLU A 198 -25.12 1.95 15.12
N ALA A 199 -26.41 2.20 15.36
CA ALA A 199 -27.30 1.24 16.01
C ALA A 199 -27.36 -0.10 15.26
N PHE A 200 -27.45 -0.05 13.92
CA PHE A 200 -27.39 -1.25 13.08
C PHE A 200 -26.07 -2.01 13.25
N CYS A 201 -24.92 -1.33 13.32
CA CYS A 201 -23.62 -1.97 13.53
C CYS A 201 -23.53 -2.68 14.89
N LEU A 202 -24.09 -2.07 15.95
CA LEU A 202 -24.18 -2.70 17.27
C LEU A 202 -25.03 -3.97 17.23
N ASP A 203 -26.21 -3.91 16.61
CA ASP A 203 -27.11 -5.05 16.47
C ASP A 203 -26.53 -6.17 15.59
N TRP A 204 -25.74 -5.82 14.57
CA TRP A 204 -25.03 -6.80 13.73
C TRP A 204 -24.07 -7.69 14.52
N GLY A 205 -23.51 -7.15 15.62
CA GLY A 205 -22.70 -7.92 16.57
C GLY A 205 -23.45 -9.11 17.17
N ILE A 206 -24.78 -9.03 17.27
CA ILE A 206 -25.65 -10.06 17.85
C ILE A 206 -25.89 -11.18 16.83
N ARG A 207 -25.25 -12.34 17.05
CA ARG A 207 -25.33 -13.50 16.14
C ARG A 207 -26.77 -13.90 15.76
N ALA A 208 -27.70 -13.83 16.71
CA ALA A 208 -29.11 -14.21 16.50
C ALA A 208 -29.85 -13.30 15.51
N LEU A 209 -29.39 -12.06 15.30
CA LEU A 209 -30.04 -11.10 14.40
C LEU A 209 -29.44 -11.10 12.99
N ARG A 210 -28.29 -11.75 12.76
CA ARG A 210 -27.51 -11.61 11.53
C ARG A 210 -28.25 -11.97 10.26
N ILE A 211 -28.99 -13.09 10.23
CA ILE A 211 -29.72 -13.49 9.02
C ILE A 211 -30.75 -12.42 8.63
N TRP A 212 -31.49 -11.91 9.62
CA TRP A 212 -32.50 -10.88 9.41
C TRP A 212 -31.86 -9.56 8.95
N LEU A 213 -30.85 -9.08 9.68
CA LEU A 213 -30.15 -7.82 9.38
C LEU A 213 -29.47 -7.87 8.01
N ALA A 214 -28.84 -8.99 7.67
CA ALA A 214 -28.22 -9.20 6.36
C ALA A 214 -29.24 -9.14 5.22
N GLY A 215 -30.39 -9.81 5.41
CA GLY A 215 -31.49 -9.77 4.43
C GLY A 215 -31.99 -8.36 4.18
N ILE A 216 -32.27 -7.57 5.23
CA ILE A 216 -32.88 -6.23 5.07
C ILE A 216 -31.95 -5.23 4.38
N ILE A 217 -30.63 -5.33 4.55
CA ILE A 217 -29.67 -4.46 3.84
C ILE A 217 -29.23 -5.04 2.48
N GLY A 218 -29.71 -6.23 2.11
CA GLY A 218 -29.36 -6.90 0.86
C GLY A 218 -27.99 -7.60 0.86
N ASP A 219 -27.35 -7.81 2.02
CA ASP A 219 -26.15 -8.65 2.16
C ASP A 219 -26.52 -10.13 2.14
N TRP A 220 -26.96 -10.61 0.98
CA TRP A 220 -27.38 -11.99 0.81
C TRP A 220 -26.25 -13.00 1.01
N LEU A 221 -24.99 -12.58 0.86
CA LEU A 221 -23.83 -13.41 1.18
C LEU A 221 -23.77 -13.68 2.70
N ALA A 222 -23.87 -12.63 3.52
CA ALA A 222 -23.88 -12.78 4.98
C ALA A 222 -25.12 -13.55 5.46
N ALA A 223 -26.28 -13.32 4.82
CA ALA A 223 -27.51 -14.03 5.16
C ALA A 223 -27.36 -15.54 4.92
N ASP A 224 -26.77 -15.94 3.79
CA ASP A 224 -26.55 -17.34 3.44
C ASP A 224 -25.49 -18.01 4.33
N GLU A 225 -24.39 -17.32 4.60
CA GLU A 225 -23.34 -17.75 5.53
C GLU A 225 -23.91 -17.98 6.94
N ALA A 226 -24.72 -17.04 7.44
CA ALA A 226 -25.34 -17.15 8.75
C ALA A 226 -26.45 -18.21 8.82
N ALA A 227 -27.06 -18.56 7.67
CA ALA A 227 -28.05 -19.62 7.54
C ALA A 227 -27.43 -21.03 7.47
N ALA A 228 -26.10 -21.18 7.55
CA ALA A 228 -25.44 -22.49 7.57
C ALA A 228 -26.06 -23.44 8.61
N GLY A 229 -26.52 -24.61 8.16
CA GLY A 229 -27.22 -25.59 9.00
C GLY A 229 -28.73 -25.37 9.12
N GLN A 230 -29.31 -24.40 8.41
CA GLN A 230 -30.75 -24.15 8.34
C GLN A 230 -31.27 -24.30 6.89
N PRO A 231 -31.53 -25.52 6.40
CA PRO A 231 -31.83 -25.78 4.99
C PRO A 231 -33.04 -25.02 4.43
N ALA A 232 -34.03 -24.74 5.27
CA ALA A 232 -35.21 -23.97 4.87
C ALA A 232 -34.86 -22.51 4.52
N ILE A 233 -33.97 -21.89 5.31
CA ILE A 233 -33.50 -20.52 5.08
C ILE A 233 -32.49 -20.48 3.92
N GLN A 234 -31.56 -21.45 3.85
CA GLN A 234 -30.57 -21.53 2.77
C GLN A 234 -31.19 -21.69 1.38
N ARG A 235 -32.37 -22.31 1.29
CA ARG A 235 -33.13 -22.39 0.03
C ARG A 235 -33.53 -21.01 -0.50
N ILE A 236 -33.69 -20.02 0.37
CA ILE A 236 -34.03 -18.64 0.04
C ILE A 236 -32.76 -17.82 -0.17
N THR A 237 -31.80 -17.89 0.77
CA THR A 237 -30.61 -17.03 0.77
C THR A 237 -29.58 -17.45 -0.28
N GLY A 238 -29.39 -18.74 -0.52
CA GLY A 238 -28.34 -19.27 -1.41
C GLY A 238 -28.45 -18.75 -2.86
N PRO A 239 -29.62 -18.88 -3.53
CA PRO A 239 -29.81 -18.33 -4.87
C PRO A 239 -29.60 -16.81 -4.95
N ARG A 240 -30.00 -16.06 -3.92
CA ARG A 240 -29.80 -14.60 -3.85
C ARG A 240 -28.34 -14.23 -3.65
N ALA A 241 -27.60 -14.99 -2.82
CA ALA A 241 -26.16 -14.82 -2.64
C ALA A 241 -25.40 -15.06 -3.95
N GLU A 242 -25.74 -16.11 -4.70
CA GLU A 242 -25.12 -16.39 -5.99
C GLU A 242 -25.45 -15.31 -7.03
N LYS A 243 -26.69 -14.81 -7.03
CA LYS A 243 -27.05 -13.69 -7.90
C LYS A 243 -26.27 -12.42 -7.57
N CYS A 244 -26.00 -12.14 -6.29
CA CYS A 244 -25.13 -11.03 -5.89
C CYS A 244 -23.71 -11.18 -6.45
N ARG A 245 -23.12 -12.38 -6.36
CA ARG A 245 -21.79 -12.67 -6.94
C ARG A 245 -21.78 -12.51 -8.46
N SER A 246 -22.79 -13.02 -9.15
CA SER A 246 -22.95 -12.89 -10.61
C SER A 246 -23.02 -11.41 -11.04
N ILE A 247 -23.88 -10.61 -10.41
CA ILE A 247 -23.99 -9.18 -10.71
C ILE A 247 -22.66 -8.47 -10.43
N ARG A 248 -22.02 -8.74 -9.30
CA ARG A 248 -20.72 -8.13 -8.96
C ARG A 248 -19.65 -8.49 -9.99
N ARG A 249 -19.58 -9.76 -10.41
CA ARG A 249 -18.66 -10.23 -11.44
C ARG A 249 -18.87 -9.49 -12.75
N GLU A 250 -20.11 -9.41 -13.23
CA GLU A 250 -20.47 -8.66 -14.44
C GLU A 250 -20.01 -7.20 -14.34
N GLN A 251 -20.28 -6.54 -13.22
CA GLN A 251 -19.86 -5.16 -12.99
C GLN A 251 -18.35 -4.99 -13.03
N LEU A 252 -17.59 -5.86 -12.38
CA LEU A 252 -16.13 -5.80 -12.37
C LEU A 252 -15.53 -6.03 -13.77
N LEU A 253 -16.14 -6.90 -14.57
CA LEU A 253 -15.72 -7.15 -15.96
C LEU A 253 -15.93 -5.93 -16.89
N GLN A 254 -16.84 -5.01 -16.54
CA GLN A 254 -17.05 -3.77 -17.29
C GLN A 254 -16.08 -2.65 -16.88
N VAL A 255 -15.33 -2.80 -15.80
CA VAL A 255 -14.38 -1.78 -15.35
C VAL A 255 -13.14 -1.79 -16.23
N SER A 256 -12.75 -0.61 -16.72
CA SER A 256 -11.62 -0.41 -17.64
C SER A 256 -10.73 0.74 -17.20
N GLY A 257 -9.65 1.01 -17.95
CA GLY A 257 -8.71 2.09 -17.64
C GLY A 257 -7.90 1.84 -16.37
N HIS A 258 -7.63 2.90 -15.60
CA HIS A 258 -6.81 2.84 -14.39
C HIS A 258 -7.40 1.93 -13.30
N ALA A 259 -8.73 1.82 -13.22
CA ALA A 259 -9.42 0.98 -12.24
C ALA A 259 -9.45 -0.52 -12.63
N ALA A 260 -8.99 -0.91 -13.82
CA ALA A 260 -8.97 -2.31 -14.26
C ALA A 260 -8.10 -3.20 -13.35
N ALA A 261 -7.02 -2.63 -12.78
CA ALA A 261 -6.18 -3.34 -11.83
C ALA A 261 -6.93 -3.69 -10.53
N ASP A 262 -7.76 -2.76 -10.02
CA ASP A 262 -8.57 -2.97 -8.82
C ASP A 262 -9.73 -3.94 -9.11
N ALA A 263 -10.30 -3.88 -10.32
CA ALA A 263 -11.34 -4.79 -10.74
C ALA A 263 -10.85 -6.24 -10.81
N LEU A 264 -9.62 -6.45 -11.26
CA LEU A 264 -9.00 -7.77 -11.30
C LEU A 264 -8.83 -8.38 -9.89
N PHE A 265 -8.48 -7.57 -8.88
CA PHE A 265 -8.48 -8.02 -7.49
C PHE A 265 -9.89 -8.44 -7.04
N GLY A 266 -10.91 -7.64 -7.35
CA GLY A 266 -12.30 -7.97 -7.00
C GLY A 266 -12.78 -9.26 -7.67
N LEU A 267 -12.36 -9.53 -8.91
CA LEU A 267 -12.68 -10.80 -9.59
C LEU A 267 -11.98 -11.98 -8.92
N ALA A 268 -10.72 -11.81 -8.49
CA ALA A 268 -9.99 -12.86 -7.80
C ALA A 268 -10.62 -13.20 -6.44
N GLU A 269 -11.11 -12.19 -5.71
CA GLU A 269 -11.83 -12.36 -4.44
C GLU A 269 -13.15 -13.13 -4.59
N LEU A 270 -13.86 -12.95 -5.72
CA LEU A 270 -15.09 -13.72 -6.03
C LEU A 270 -14.82 -15.18 -6.45
N GLY A 271 -13.56 -15.53 -6.73
CA GLY A 271 -13.19 -16.77 -7.40
C GLY A 271 -13.51 -16.76 -8.90
N GLY A 272 -12.68 -17.47 -9.66
CA GLY A 272 -12.85 -17.64 -11.11
C GLY A 272 -12.27 -16.50 -11.97
N ALA A 273 -11.19 -15.85 -11.52
CA ALA A 273 -10.49 -14.82 -12.29
C ALA A 273 -9.42 -15.37 -13.25
N ASP A 274 -9.34 -16.70 -13.43
CA ASP A 274 -8.24 -17.33 -14.18
C ASP A 274 -8.17 -16.81 -15.62
N ASP A 275 -9.31 -16.70 -16.31
CA ASP A 275 -9.37 -16.17 -17.68
C ASP A 275 -8.88 -14.72 -17.77
N GLN A 276 -9.21 -13.88 -16.79
CA GLN A 276 -8.81 -12.47 -16.76
C GLN A 276 -7.33 -12.32 -16.37
N LEU A 277 -6.81 -13.17 -15.49
CA LEU A 277 -5.38 -13.24 -15.17
C LEU A 277 -4.57 -13.65 -16.40
N GLU A 278 -5.02 -14.68 -17.12
CA GLU A 278 -4.39 -15.09 -18.37
C GLU A 278 -4.44 -13.98 -19.43
N ALA A 279 -5.58 -13.32 -19.59
CA ALA A 279 -5.72 -12.19 -20.51
C ALA A 279 -4.78 -11.04 -20.14
N ALA A 280 -4.65 -10.71 -18.85
CA ALA A 280 -3.72 -9.70 -18.36
C ALA A 280 -2.27 -10.05 -18.75
N PHE A 281 -1.83 -11.30 -18.55
CA PHE A 281 -0.48 -11.73 -18.92
C PHE A 281 -0.19 -11.74 -20.42
N ARG A 282 -1.21 -11.65 -21.28
CA ARG A 282 -1.06 -11.49 -22.73
C ARG A 282 -1.05 -10.01 -23.17
N GLY A 283 -1.57 -9.10 -22.34
CA GLY A 283 -1.69 -7.67 -22.63
C GLY A 283 -0.36 -6.89 -22.57
N PRO A 284 -0.34 -5.60 -22.92
CA PRO A 284 0.86 -4.76 -22.79
C PRO A 284 1.22 -4.48 -21.31
N PRO A 285 2.49 -4.08 -21.02
CA PRO A 285 2.91 -3.65 -19.68
C PRO A 285 1.96 -2.61 -19.10
N SER A 286 1.39 -2.89 -17.95
CA SER A 286 0.34 -2.05 -17.35
C SER A 286 0.20 -2.30 -15.85
N GLY A 287 -0.55 -1.43 -15.17
CA GLY A 287 -0.96 -1.66 -13.78
C GLY A 287 -1.73 -2.97 -13.59
N THR A 288 -2.53 -3.38 -14.59
CA THR A 288 -3.27 -4.65 -14.57
C THR A 288 -2.35 -5.87 -14.54
N ILE A 289 -1.22 -5.86 -15.26
CA ILE A 289 -0.23 -6.95 -15.16
C ILE A 289 0.41 -6.99 -13.77
N SER A 290 0.71 -5.83 -13.18
CA SER A 290 1.28 -5.77 -11.83
C SER A 290 0.29 -6.34 -10.80
N ALA A 291 -1.00 -6.00 -10.92
CA ALA A 291 -2.09 -6.60 -10.15
C ALA A 291 -2.18 -8.13 -10.36
N ALA A 292 -2.14 -8.60 -11.61
CA ALA A 292 -2.18 -10.02 -11.92
C ALA A 292 -1.00 -10.77 -11.28
N LEU A 293 0.22 -10.22 -11.36
CA LEU A 293 1.42 -10.78 -10.72
C LEU A 293 1.31 -10.82 -9.19
N GLU A 294 0.72 -9.81 -8.56
CA GLU A 294 0.49 -9.81 -7.12
C GLU A 294 -0.53 -10.90 -6.72
N ILE A 295 -1.63 -11.02 -7.47
CA ILE A 295 -2.68 -12.04 -7.22
C ILE A 295 -2.09 -13.45 -7.34
N VAL A 296 -1.43 -13.77 -8.45
CA VAL A 296 -0.82 -15.11 -8.64
C VAL A 296 0.34 -15.35 -7.68
N GLY A 297 1.06 -14.29 -7.30
CA GLY A 297 2.13 -14.34 -6.31
C GLY A 297 1.63 -14.73 -4.91
N LYS A 298 0.44 -14.28 -4.52
CA LYS A 298 -0.25 -14.69 -3.28
C LYS A 298 -0.81 -16.11 -3.36
N GLN A 299 -1.29 -16.53 -4.54
CA GLN A 299 -1.73 -17.91 -4.76
C GLN A 299 -0.57 -18.91 -4.73
N ASP A 300 0.65 -18.46 -5.05
CA ASP A 300 1.89 -19.25 -5.08
C ASP A 300 1.75 -20.59 -5.83
N ASN A 301 0.97 -20.58 -6.91
CA ASN A 301 0.62 -21.79 -7.66
C ASN A 301 1.49 -21.93 -8.93
N PRO A 302 2.27 -23.01 -9.08
CA PRO A 302 3.14 -23.21 -10.24
C PRO A 302 2.41 -23.34 -11.58
N LYS A 303 1.07 -23.52 -11.59
CA LYS A 303 0.26 -23.48 -12.83
C LYS A 303 0.49 -22.21 -13.65
N TRP A 304 0.86 -21.11 -12.98
CA TRP A 304 1.09 -19.81 -13.61
C TRP A 304 2.46 -19.65 -14.26
N CYS A 305 3.42 -20.55 -13.97
CA CYS A 305 4.78 -20.45 -14.48
C CYS A 305 4.88 -20.30 -16.02
N PRO A 306 4.14 -21.07 -16.85
CA PRO A 306 4.18 -20.90 -18.30
C PRO A 306 3.74 -19.50 -18.77
N HIS A 307 2.68 -18.95 -18.16
CA HIS A 307 2.16 -17.63 -18.50
C HIS A 307 3.12 -16.51 -18.08
N ILE A 308 3.67 -16.62 -16.86
CA ILE A 308 4.64 -15.65 -16.32
C ILE A 308 5.97 -15.74 -17.08
N TYR A 309 6.39 -16.93 -17.51
CA TYR A 309 7.56 -17.09 -18.35
C TYR A 309 7.36 -16.44 -19.73
N SER A 310 6.20 -16.64 -20.36
CA SER A 310 5.85 -15.96 -21.62
C SER A 310 5.89 -14.44 -21.47
N LEU A 311 5.32 -13.91 -20.39
CA LEU A 311 5.43 -12.50 -20.01
C LEU A 311 6.89 -12.08 -19.81
N PHE A 312 7.67 -12.79 -19.01
CA PHE A 312 9.08 -12.49 -18.74
C PHE A 312 9.90 -12.38 -20.03
N LYS A 313 9.70 -13.29 -20.99
CA LYS A 313 10.46 -13.34 -22.25
C LYS A 313 10.21 -12.17 -23.19
N ARG A 314 9.02 -11.58 -23.16
CA ARG A 314 8.67 -10.41 -23.99
C ARG A 314 8.99 -9.07 -23.33
N MET A 315 9.31 -9.08 -22.03
CA MET A 315 9.66 -7.88 -21.27
C MET A 315 11.17 -7.62 -21.31
N ARG A 316 11.54 -6.34 -21.28
CA ARG A 316 12.94 -5.93 -21.10
C ARG A 316 13.10 -5.10 -19.82
N PRO A 317 14.11 -5.37 -18.98
CA PRO A 317 14.34 -4.61 -17.75
C PRO A 317 14.86 -3.18 -17.99
N THR A 318 15.10 -2.78 -19.25
CA THR A 318 15.56 -1.44 -19.65
C THR A 318 14.45 -0.57 -20.22
N GLU A 319 13.24 -1.10 -20.37
CA GLU A 319 12.08 -0.32 -20.85
C GLU A 319 11.55 0.63 -19.76
N GLN A 320 10.67 1.54 -20.14
CA GLN A 320 10.03 2.48 -19.20
C GLN A 320 9.14 1.74 -18.18
N ILE A 321 8.92 2.39 -17.04
CA ILE A 321 7.98 1.93 -16.01
C ILE A 321 6.61 1.66 -16.66
N PRO A 322 5.94 0.52 -16.36
CA PRO A 322 6.22 -0.42 -15.26
C PRO A 322 7.08 -1.64 -15.63
N ALA A 323 7.73 -1.66 -16.80
CA ALA A 323 8.38 -2.86 -17.32
C ALA A 323 9.48 -3.48 -16.42
N PRO A 324 10.39 -2.70 -15.80
CA PRO A 324 11.42 -3.27 -14.92
C PRO A 324 10.83 -3.99 -13.70
N HIS A 325 9.79 -3.42 -13.10
CA HIS A 325 9.10 -4.02 -11.96
C HIS A 325 8.41 -5.34 -12.36
N ILE A 326 7.65 -5.34 -13.46
CA ILE A 326 6.97 -6.54 -13.98
C ILE A 326 7.99 -7.65 -14.28
N TRP A 327 9.10 -7.29 -14.93
CA TRP A 327 10.18 -8.23 -15.24
C TRP A 327 10.80 -8.84 -13.98
N MET A 328 11.11 -8.02 -12.97
CA MET A 328 11.70 -8.48 -11.72
C MET A 328 10.74 -9.38 -10.93
N THR A 329 9.48 -8.98 -10.79
CA THR A 329 8.46 -9.78 -10.10
C THR A 329 8.23 -11.12 -10.79
N SER A 330 8.25 -11.15 -12.13
CA SER A 330 8.19 -12.39 -12.91
C SER A 330 9.40 -13.29 -12.64
N LEU A 331 10.62 -12.72 -12.64
CA LEU A 331 11.85 -13.46 -12.36
C LEU A 331 11.80 -14.12 -10.97
N LYS A 332 11.38 -13.36 -9.95
CA LYS A 332 11.23 -13.86 -8.57
C LYS A 332 10.30 -15.05 -8.50
N PHE A 333 9.15 -14.96 -9.14
CA PHE A 333 8.16 -16.02 -9.16
C PHE A 333 8.72 -17.29 -9.83
N LEU A 334 9.34 -17.15 -11.01
CA LEU A 334 9.89 -18.27 -11.76
C LEU A 334 11.04 -18.97 -11.02
N LEU A 335 11.96 -18.21 -10.41
CA LEU A 335 13.05 -18.76 -9.60
C LEU A 335 12.54 -19.54 -8.38
N ARG A 336 11.54 -18.99 -7.69
CA ARG A 336 10.91 -19.62 -6.51
C ARG A 336 10.35 -21.00 -6.84
N HIS A 337 9.73 -21.16 -8.01
CA HIS A 337 9.18 -22.43 -8.47
C HIS A 337 10.16 -23.28 -9.31
N GLY A 338 11.41 -22.84 -9.46
CA GLY A 338 12.43 -23.56 -10.25
C GLY A 338 12.15 -23.67 -11.74
N TYR A 339 11.24 -22.86 -12.30
CA TYR A 339 10.82 -22.94 -13.69
C TYR A 339 11.87 -22.28 -14.60
N HIS A 340 12.51 -23.07 -15.48
CA HIS A 340 13.67 -22.66 -16.28
C HIS A 340 14.79 -22.03 -15.43
N ARG A 341 15.08 -22.62 -14.26
CA ARG A 341 15.98 -22.07 -13.23
C ARG A 341 17.31 -21.52 -13.80
N ASP A 342 18.03 -22.30 -14.61
CA ASP A 342 19.34 -21.89 -15.13
C ASP A 342 19.24 -20.65 -16.05
N GLU A 343 18.20 -20.56 -16.88
CA GLU A 343 17.94 -19.39 -17.72
C GLU A 343 17.58 -18.16 -16.87
N MET A 344 16.79 -18.38 -15.81
CA MET A 344 16.41 -17.31 -14.89
C MET A 344 17.62 -16.78 -14.10
N ILE A 345 18.49 -17.66 -13.61
CA ILE A 345 19.77 -17.30 -12.98
C ILE A 345 20.63 -16.49 -13.95
N ALA A 346 20.83 -16.99 -15.17
CA ALA A 346 21.60 -16.28 -16.19
C ALA A 346 21.01 -14.90 -16.54
N SER A 347 19.70 -14.73 -16.36
CA SER A 347 19.02 -13.46 -16.61
C SER A 347 19.26 -12.41 -15.53
N LEU A 348 19.78 -12.75 -14.35
CA LEU A 348 20.18 -11.78 -13.32
C LEU A 348 21.22 -10.77 -13.85
N ALA A 349 22.10 -11.19 -14.77
CA ALA A 349 23.06 -10.29 -15.42
C ALA A 349 22.39 -9.16 -16.22
N LYS A 350 21.12 -9.32 -16.60
CA LYS A 350 20.32 -8.34 -17.36
C LYS A 350 19.59 -7.34 -16.48
N VAL A 351 19.57 -7.50 -15.15
CA VAL A 351 18.89 -6.58 -14.22
C VAL A 351 19.42 -5.15 -14.40
N ARG A 352 18.54 -4.17 -14.59
CA ARG A 352 18.84 -2.76 -14.87
C ARG A 352 17.73 -1.88 -14.25
N GLY A 353 17.94 -0.57 -14.24
CA GLY A 353 16.97 0.38 -13.68
C GLY A 353 16.72 0.14 -12.19
N THR A 354 15.53 0.49 -11.71
CA THR A 354 15.09 0.40 -10.31
C THR A 354 14.93 -1.01 -9.75
N GLY A 355 15.44 -2.03 -10.46
CA GLY A 355 15.41 -3.43 -10.03
C GLY A 355 16.76 -3.95 -9.55
N VAL A 356 17.84 -3.15 -9.59
CA VAL A 356 19.17 -3.66 -9.27
C VAL A 356 19.28 -4.04 -7.79
N GLY A 357 18.68 -3.28 -6.88
CA GLY A 357 18.67 -3.59 -5.44
C GLY A 357 18.05 -4.96 -5.15
N GLU A 358 16.84 -5.22 -5.66
CA GLU A 358 16.20 -6.53 -5.53
C GLU A 358 16.99 -7.64 -6.26
N GLY A 359 17.60 -7.32 -7.40
CA GLY A 359 18.46 -8.26 -8.13
C GLY A 359 19.69 -8.69 -7.33
N VAL A 360 20.27 -7.81 -6.51
CA VAL A 360 21.38 -8.16 -5.60
C VAL A 360 20.94 -9.19 -4.57
N LEU A 361 19.79 -8.98 -3.92
CA LEU A 361 19.25 -9.93 -2.94
C LEU A 361 19.00 -11.31 -3.58
N LEU A 362 18.36 -11.34 -4.76
CA LEU A 362 18.11 -12.59 -5.47
C LEU A 362 19.40 -13.29 -5.89
N ALA A 363 20.41 -12.54 -6.33
CA ALA A 363 21.71 -13.11 -6.66
C ALA A 363 22.41 -13.70 -5.42
N LEU A 364 22.42 -13.00 -4.29
CA LEU A 364 22.97 -13.54 -3.04
C LEU A 364 22.22 -14.80 -2.57
N GLU A 365 20.92 -14.88 -2.80
CA GLU A 365 20.08 -16.03 -2.42
C GLU A 365 20.25 -17.25 -3.33
N GLN A 366 20.43 -17.04 -4.64
CA GLN A 366 20.27 -18.10 -5.64
C GLN A 366 21.50 -18.34 -6.52
N ALA A 367 22.35 -17.33 -6.72
CA ALA A 367 23.50 -17.37 -7.62
C ALA A 367 24.58 -16.33 -7.22
N PRO A 368 25.31 -16.54 -6.09
CA PRO A 368 26.22 -15.56 -5.52
C PRO A 368 27.29 -15.04 -6.50
N GLU A 369 27.65 -15.83 -7.51
CA GLU A 369 28.56 -15.46 -8.60
C GLU A 369 28.10 -14.25 -9.43
N HIS A 370 26.80 -13.92 -9.39
CA HIS A 370 26.23 -12.74 -10.04
C HIS A 370 26.07 -11.54 -9.11
N ALA A 371 26.29 -11.69 -7.80
CA ALA A 371 25.99 -10.65 -6.82
C ALA A 371 26.97 -9.47 -6.89
N LEU A 372 28.29 -9.70 -6.87
CA LEU A 372 29.28 -8.61 -6.85
C LEU A 372 29.16 -7.63 -8.03
N PRO A 373 28.97 -8.07 -9.29
CA PRO A 373 28.73 -7.14 -10.40
C PRO A 373 27.50 -6.26 -10.20
N LEU A 374 26.42 -6.82 -9.63
CA LEU A 374 25.19 -6.07 -9.36
C LEU A 374 25.37 -5.10 -8.18
N ILE A 375 26.05 -5.52 -7.11
CA ILE A 375 26.38 -4.69 -5.95
C ILE A 375 27.17 -3.46 -6.39
N ARG A 376 28.30 -3.69 -7.08
CA ARG A 376 29.19 -2.63 -7.56
C ARG A 376 28.46 -1.64 -8.46
N LYS A 377 27.56 -2.14 -9.30
CA LYS A 377 26.75 -1.34 -10.21
C LYS A 377 25.68 -0.52 -9.48
N ALA A 378 24.99 -1.09 -8.50
CA ALA A 378 24.00 -0.38 -7.70
C ALA A 378 24.63 0.77 -6.93
N LEU A 379 25.71 0.50 -6.19
CA LEU A 379 26.37 1.47 -5.32
C LEU A 379 26.89 2.72 -6.05
N VAL A 380 27.26 2.60 -7.32
CA VAL A 380 27.72 3.73 -8.15
C VAL A 380 26.66 4.26 -9.12
N GLY A 381 25.46 3.66 -9.13
CA GLY A 381 24.39 3.98 -10.05
C GLY A 381 23.67 5.27 -9.66
N ASP A 382 23.00 5.90 -10.63
CA ASP A 382 22.29 7.16 -10.42
C ASP A 382 20.91 6.98 -9.74
N ILE A 383 20.48 5.75 -9.45
CA ILE A 383 19.16 5.45 -8.88
C ILE A 383 19.28 5.36 -7.36
N PRO A 384 18.75 6.33 -6.58
CA PRO A 384 18.96 6.36 -5.14
C PRO A 384 18.38 5.14 -4.42
N CYS A 385 17.21 4.64 -4.81
CA CYS A 385 16.61 3.48 -4.13
C CYS A 385 17.47 2.21 -4.25
N ASP A 386 18.09 1.95 -5.41
CA ASP A 386 19.01 0.82 -5.55
C ASP A 386 20.26 0.99 -4.67
N ARG A 387 20.80 2.21 -4.55
CA ARG A 387 21.92 2.52 -3.64
C ARG A 387 21.53 2.27 -2.19
N THR A 388 20.41 2.81 -1.74
CA THR A 388 19.90 2.65 -0.37
C THR A 388 19.70 1.17 -0.03
N THR A 389 18.97 0.42 -0.87
CA THR A 389 18.73 -1.02 -0.67
C THR A 389 20.04 -1.80 -0.61
N VAL A 390 20.97 -1.59 -1.55
CA VAL A 390 22.24 -2.35 -1.53
C VAL A 390 23.13 -1.95 -0.37
N ALA A 391 23.20 -0.67 -0.02
CA ALA A 391 23.96 -0.22 1.15
C ALA A 391 23.40 -0.82 2.44
N ALA A 392 22.08 -0.84 2.62
CA ALA A 392 21.41 -1.49 3.75
C ALA A 392 21.70 -3.01 3.81
N VAL A 393 21.64 -3.71 2.67
CA VAL A 393 22.01 -5.14 2.61
C VAL A 393 23.45 -5.37 3.06
N LEU A 394 24.40 -4.57 2.56
CA LEU A 394 25.82 -4.71 2.94
C LEU A 394 26.09 -4.33 4.41
N GLY A 395 25.35 -3.33 4.93
CA GLY A 395 25.34 -2.93 6.33
C GLY A 395 24.87 -4.07 7.24
N LEU A 396 23.77 -4.74 6.89
CA LEU A 396 23.26 -5.90 7.63
C LEU A 396 24.19 -7.12 7.59
N ILE A 397 24.89 -7.33 6.46
CA ILE A 397 25.87 -8.42 6.33
C ILE A 397 27.10 -8.15 7.22
N ALA A 398 27.59 -6.92 7.27
CA ALA A 398 28.70 -6.46 8.13
C ALA A 398 29.94 -7.38 8.13
N LYS A 399 30.30 -7.98 6.99
CA LYS A 399 31.50 -8.83 6.85
C LYS A 399 32.63 -8.02 6.21
N PRO A 400 33.90 -8.43 6.35
CA PRO A 400 35.03 -7.72 5.75
C PRO A 400 34.92 -7.50 4.22
N TRP A 401 34.21 -8.37 3.50
CA TRP A 401 33.97 -8.17 2.06
C TRP A 401 32.90 -7.12 1.78
N SER A 402 31.83 -7.03 2.60
CA SER A 402 30.76 -6.04 2.40
C SER A 402 31.25 -4.63 2.71
N ILE A 403 31.99 -4.47 3.81
CA ILE A 403 32.66 -3.22 4.20
C ILE A 403 33.59 -2.74 3.08
N ARG A 404 34.37 -3.65 2.49
CA ARG A 404 35.27 -3.32 1.37
C ARG A 404 34.53 -2.78 0.15
N GLU A 405 33.39 -3.35 -0.21
CA GLU A 405 32.60 -2.87 -1.35
C GLU A 405 31.99 -1.48 -1.08
N LEU A 406 31.50 -1.23 0.15
CA LEU A 406 31.03 0.10 0.57
C LEU A 406 32.16 1.14 0.54
N LEU A 407 33.33 0.83 1.12
CA LEU A 407 34.51 1.70 1.08
C LEU A 407 34.99 1.94 -0.36
N THR A 408 34.90 0.93 -1.23
CA THR A 408 35.24 1.07 -2.65
C THR A 408 34.28 2.00 -3.37
N ALA A 409 32.98 1.96 -3.06
CA ALA A 409 32.01 2.90 -3.61
C ALA A 409 32.27 4.32 -3.12
N LEU A 410 32.54 4.50 -1.81
CA LEU A 410 32.91 5.78 -1.21
C LEU A 410 34.15 6.40 -1.87
N ALA A 411 35.17 5.60 -2.15
CA ALA A 411 36.41 6.09 -2.78
C ALA A 411 36.26 6.45 -4.27
N LYS A 412 35.17 6.05 -4.94
CA LYS A 412 34.97 6.26 -6.39
C LYS A 412 34.31 7.58 -6.75
N SER A 413 33.78 8.31 -5.78
CA SER A 413 33.07 9.57 -6.01
C SER A 413 33.34 10.55 -4.88
N ASP A 414 33.42 11.82 -5.24
CA ASP A 414 33.43 13.00 -4.37
C ASP A 414 32.03 13.64 -4.22
N ASP A 415 31.03 13.08 -4.92
CA ASP A 415 29.65 13.57 -4.90
C ASP A 415 28.93 13.18 -3.60
N GLN A 416 28.35 14.19 -2.94
CA GLN A 416 27.66 14.03 -1.66
C GLN A 416 26.51 13.04 -1.76
N GLU A 417 25.68 13.15 -2.79
CA GLU A 417 24.47 12.34 -2.96
C GLU A 417 24.78 10.90 -3.34
N LYS A 418 25.78 10.69 -4.21
CA LYS A 418 26.18 9.34 -4.65
C LYS A 418 26.82 8.51 -3.55
N THR A 419 27.46 9.16 -2.59
CA THR A 419 28.16 8.47 -1.48
C THR A 419 27.34 8.37 -0.20
N ALA A 420 26.24 9.14 -0.06
CA ALA A 420 25.49 9.27 1.18
C ALA A 420 24.97 7.92 1.73
N ASP A 421 24.44 7.04 0.86
CA ASP A 421 23.94 5.72 1.26
C ASP A 421 25.07 4.83 1.82
N ALA A 422 26.24 4.83 1.17
CA ALA A 422 27.39 4.03 1.58
C ALA A 422 28.01 4.54 2.90
N ARG A 423 28.10 5.87 3.08
CA ARG A 423 28.54 6.49 4.35
C ARG A 423 27.60 6.12 5.50
N ALA A 424 26.30 6.29 5.29
CA ALA A 424 25.30 5.92 6.29
C ALA A 424 25.42 4.45 6.69
N ALA A 425 25.48 3.52 5.73
CA ALA A 425 25.64 2.10 6.04
C ALA A 425 26.96 1.78 6.77
N LEU A 426 28.08 2.43 6.41
CA LEU A 426 29.37 2.25 7.08
C LEU A 426 29.33 2.70 8.55
N LEU A 427 28.65 3.82 8.84
CA LEU A 427 28.47 4.32 10.21
C LEU A 427 27.54 3.40 11.03
N GLU A 428 26.46 2.89 10.44
CA GLU A 428 25.53 1.96 11.12
C GLU A 428 26.18 0.60 11.46
N ILE A 429 27.24 0.19 10.75
CA ILE A 429 28.01 -1.03 11.08
C ILE A 429 28.76 -0.88 12.42
N GLY A 430 29.21 0.34 12.77
CA GLY A 430 30.02 0.60 13.97
C GLY A 430 31.45 0.05 13.92
N ASP A 431 32.02 -0.12 12.72
CA ASP A 431 33.43 -0.51 12.55
C ASP A 431 34.35 0.74 12.64
N PRO A 432 35.31 0.81 13.56
CA PRO A 432 36.11 2.02 13.77
C PRO A 432 36.94 2.47 12.56
N GLU A 433 37.40 1.54 11.72
CA GLU A 433 38.18 1.89 10.53
C GLU A 433 37.26 2.39 9.40
N ALA A 434 36.05 1.84 9.28
CA ALA A 434 35.01 2.37 8.40
C ALA A 434 34.58 3.79 8.81
N GLU A 435 34.33 4.03 10.10
CA GLU A 435 34.00 5.37 10.62
C GLU A 435 35.11 6.37 10.31
N LYS A 436 36.37 6.00 10.57
CA LYS A 436 37.53 6.83 10.25
C LYS A 436 37.64 7.14 8.75
N ALA A 437 37.33 6.17 7.88
CA ALA A 437 37.33 6.37 6.44
C ALA A 437 36.21 7.32 5.97
N VAL A 438 35.03 7.24 6.58
CA VAL A 438 33.91 8.17 6.32
C VAL A 438 34.30 9.59 6.73
N LEU A 439 34.81 9.78 7.95
CA LEU A 439 35.25 11.10 8.44
C LEU A 439 36.35 11.70 7.55
N ALA A 440 37.33 10.89 7.15
CA ALA A 440 38.40 11.34 6.24
C ALA A 440 37.90 11.64 4.82
N TRP A 441 36.79 11.04 4.39
CA TRP A 441 36.15 11.41 3.13
C TRP A 441 35.40 12.73 3.27
N GLU A 442 34.65 12.93 4.36
CA GLU A 442 33.87 14.14 4.61
C GLU A 442 34.77 15.37 4.82
N GLU A 443 35.91 15.21 5.48
CA GLU A 443 36.92 16.27 5.61
C GLU A 443 37.48 16.72 4.25
N ARG A 444 37.69 15.77 3.32
CA ARG A 444 38.20 16.06 1.97
C ARG A 444 37.13 16.58 1.03
N ASN A 445 35.87 16.25 1.29
CA ASN A 445 34.71 16.62 0.48
C ASN A 445 33.68 17.28 1.40
N PRO A 446 33.93 18.52 1.86
CA PRO A 446 32.99 19.21 2.74
C PRO A 446 31.67 19.43 2.02
N HIS A 447 30.56 19.17 2.73
CA HIS A 447 29.22 19.51 2.26
C HIS A 447 28.91 20.96 2.63
N GLU A 448 28.60 21.79 1.65
CA GLU A 448 28.03 23.11 1.89
C GLU A 448 26.53 22.96 2.10
N GLU A 449 26.08 23.00 3.36
CA GLU A 449 24.65 22.91 3.65
C GLU A 449 23.88 24.01 2.93
N GLU A 450 22.83 23.64 2.21
CA GLU A 450 21.92 24.61 1.61
C GLU A 450 21.33 25.48 2.72
N PRO A 451 21.49 26.82 2.67
CA PRO A 451 20.86 27.69 3.64
C PRO A 451 19.36 27.56 3.42
N GLY A 452 18.69 26.90 4.37
CA GLY A 452 17.27 26.66 4.21
C GLY A 452 16.52 27.98 4.04
N TYR A 453 15.70 28.07 3.00
CA TYR A 453 14.93 29.28 2.75
C TYR A 453 13.69 29.31 3.63
N TYR A 454 13.08 30.48 3.79
CA TYR A 454 11.86 30.64 4.56
C TYR A 454 10.86 31.42 3.72
N LEU A 455 9.59 31.05 3.83
CA LEU A 455 8.47 31.77 3.23
C LEU A 455 7.81 32.62 4.31
N ASP A 456 7.48 33.87 3.98
CA ASP A 456 6.63 34.72 4.81
C ASP A 456 5.19 34.57 4.32
N LEU A 457 4.34 33.98 5.16
CA LEU A 457 2.94 33.70 4.87
C LEU A 457 2.12 34.27 6.04
N ASP A 458 1.32 35.30 5.76
CA ASP A 458 0.50 36.02 6.74
C ASP A 458 1.27 36.50 7.99
N GLY A 459 2.51 36.96 7.80
CA GLY A 459 3.38 37.45 8.87
C GLY A 459 4.03 36.34 9.71
N ARG A 460 3.92 35.08 9.29
CA ARG A 460 4.64 33.93 9.86
C ARG A 460 5.76 33.50 8.93
N LYS A 461 6.94 33.28 9.50
CA LYS A 461 8.11 32.79 8.79
C LYS A 461 8.15 31.26 8.86
N VAL A 462 7.77 30.60 7.78
CA VAL A 462 7.72 29.14 7.66
C VAL A 462 9.00 28.62 7.01
N GLY A 463 9.60 27.56 7.54
CA GLY A 463 10.86 26.96 7.08
C GLY A 463 11.70 26.41 8.24
N PRO A 464 12.98 26.00 8.02
CA PRO A 464 13.71 26.08 6.76
C PRO A 464 13.23 25.07 5.71
N PHE A 465 13.17 25.52 4.46
CA PHE A 465 12.96 24.68 3.29
C PHE A 465 14.30 24.34 2.65
N TYR A 466 14.41 23.09 2.23
CA TYR A 466 15.57 22.60 1.51
C TYR A 466 15.12 22.10 0.14
N SER A 467 16.02 22.10 -0.83
CA SER A 467 15.83 21.31 -2.04
C SER A 467 15.56 19.84 -1.67
N MET A 468 14.88 19.11 -2.57
CA MET A 468 14.66 17.68 -2.37
C MET A 468 16.00 16.94 -2.16
N THR A 469 17.05 17.36 -2.85
CA THR A 469 18.40 16.80 -2.72
C THR A 469 18.94 16.98 -1.30
N GLU A 470 18.93 18.20 -0.76
CA GLU A 470 19.42 18.46 0.60
C GLU A 470 18.56 17.75 1.66
N HIS A 471 17.24 17.72 1.51
CA HIS A 471 16.36 16.98 2.40
C HIS A 471 16.70 15.48 2.41
N MET A 472 16.94 14.89 1.23
CA MET A 472 17.33 13.49 1.08
C MET A 472 18.73 13.19 1.64
N LEU A 473 19.64 14.16 1.64
CA LEU A 473 20.96 14.04 2.28
C LEU A 473 20.81 14.03 3.80
N LYS A 474 20.11 15.03 4.38
CA LYS A 474 19.88 15.14 5.82
C LYS A 474 19.16 13.92 6.41
N SER A 475 18.24 13.32 5.66
CA SER A 475 17.45 12.15 6.09
C SER A 475 18.09 10.80 5.75
N ARG A 476 19.28 10.77 5.14
CA ARG A 476 19.82 9.55 4.52
C ARG A 476 20.06 8.41 5.50
N ALA A 477 20.63 8.70 6.67
CA ALA A 477 20.86 7.69 7.71
C ALA A 477 19.56 7.04 8.17
N SER A 478 18.48 7.82 8.28
CA SER A 478 17.15 7.31 8.64
C SER A 478 16.58 6.42 7.53
N PHE A 479 16.74 6.77 6.25
CA PHE A 479 16.32 5.92 5.14
C PHE A 479 17.08 4.60 5.08
N VAL A 480 18.40 4.62 5.28
CA VAL A 480 19.20 3.38 5.33
C VAL A 480 18.79 2.50 6.51
N ARG A 481 18.61 3.05 7.71
CA ARG A 481 18.10 2.29 8.87
C ARG A 481 16.73 1.70 8.63
N TYR A 482 15.80 2.49 8.09
CA TYR A 482 14.47 2.01 7.70
C TYR A 482 14.57 0.82 6.74
N GLU A 483 15.40 0.92 5.70
CA GLU A 483 15.60 -0.15 4.74
C GLU A 483 16.28 -1.37 5.37
N MET A 484 17.22 -1.17 6.30
CA MET A 484 17.83 -2.27 7.08
C MET A 484 16.79 -3.00 7.92
N ASP A 485 15.87 -2.29 8.58
CA ASP A 485 14.79 -2.90 9.37
C ASP A 485 13.86 -3.73 8.48
N GLN A 486 13.48 -3.22 7.30
CA GLN A 486 12.65 -3.95 6.33
C GLN A 486 13.34 -5.23 5.80
N LEU A 487 14.66 -5.20 5.62
CA LEU A 487 15.42 -6.29 5.01
C LEU A 487 16.03 -7.27 6.02
N TYR A 488 15.98 -6.96 7.32
CA TYR A 488 16.69 -7.67 8.38
C TYR A 488 16.50 -9.20 8.31
N ASP A 489 15.24 -9.67 8.32
CA ASP A 489 14.93 -11.10 8.35
C ASP A 489 15.34 -11.84 7.07
N ARG A 490 15.31 -11.15 5.92
CA ARG A 490 15.71 -11.72 4.64
C ARG A 490 17.24 -11.82 4.57
N VAL A 491 17.95 -10.75 4.90
CA VAL A 491 19.42 -10.70 4.84
C VAL A 491 20.05 -11.63 5.89
N LYS A 492 19.44 -11.77 7.06
CA LYS A 492 19.89 -12.70 8.10
C LYS A 492 20.07 -14.14 7.60
N LYS A 493 19.28 -14.58 6.61
CA LYS A 493 19.37 -15.91 6.00
C LYS A 493 20.56 -16.07 5.06
N ILE A 494 21.10 -14.97 4.52
CA ILE A 494 22.20 -14.94 3.56
C ILE A 494 23.47 -14.25 4.09
N LYS A 495 23.48 -13.85 5.37
CA LYS A 495 24.57 -13.06 5.98
C LYS A 495 25.96 -13.72 5.90
N ASP A 496 26.00 -15.04 5.77
CA ASP A 496 27.24 -15.82 5.72
C ASP A 496 27.63 -16.20 4.27
N VAL A 497 26.84 -15.80 3.27
CA VAL A 497 27.19 -15.95 1.86
C VAL A 497 28.31 -14.98 1.51
N VAL A 498 29.41 -15.50 0.96
CA VAL A 498 30.51 -14.71 0.41
C VAL A 498 30.48 -14.85 -1.11
N PRO A 499 30.10 -13.81 -1.87
CA PRO A 499 30.06 -13.90 -3.32
C PRO A 499 31.50 -14.01 -3.87
N PRO A 500 31.76 -14.92 -4.82
CA PRO A 500 33.09 -15.06 -5.40
C PRO A 500 33.43 -13.85 -6.27
N GLU A 501 34.70 -13.46 -6.27
CA GLU A 501 35.18 -12.42 -7.20
C GLU A 501 34.93 -12.86 -8.65
N PRO A 502 34.35 -12.01 -9.50
CA PRO A 502 34.16 -12.33 -10.91
C PRO A 502 35.51 -12.63 -11.54
N LEU A 503 35.58 -13.72 -12.33
CA LEU A 503 36.77 -14.00 -13.12
C LEU A 503 37.07 -12.76 -13.96
N SER A 504 38.24 -12.14 -13.71
CA SER A 504 38.69 -10.99 -14.49
C SER A 504 38.53 -11.35 -15.95
N ALA A 505 37.72 -10.60 -16.70
CA ALA A 505 37.44 -10.88 -18.10
C ALA A 505 38.78 -11.11 -18.80
N LYS A 506 39.11 -12.37 -19.09
CA LYS A 506 40.39 -12.71 -19.71
C LYS A 506 40.45 -11.85 -20.96
N ARG A 507 41.49 -11.00 -21.06
CA ARG A 507 41.72 -10.13 -22.22
C ARG A 507 41.84 -11.03 -23.46
N TRP A 508 40.70 -11.28 -24.10
CA TRP A 508 40.52 -12.09 -25.31
C TRP A 508 41.33 -11.56 -26.49
N TRP A 509 41.79 -10.31 -26.41
CA TRP A 509 42.72 -9.67 -27.35
C TRP A 509 44.13 -10.29 -27.37
N LYS A 510 44.52 -11.15 -26.43
CA LYS A 510 45.87 -11.77 -26.43
C LYS A 510 46.05 -12.94 -27.43
N PHE A 511 45.02 -13.32 -28.19
CA PHE A 511 45.10 -14.43 -29.15
C PHE A 511 45.21 -14.02 -30.63
N TRP A 512 45.33 -12.72 -30.95
CA TRP A 512 45.48 -12.22 -32.33
C TRP A 512 46.84 -11.54 -32.57
N GLY A 513 47.91 -12.10 -32.01
CA GLY A 513 49.27 -11.62 -32.20
C GLY A 513 50.28 -12.76 -32.27
N CYS A 514 50.20 -13.55 -33.34
CA CYS A 514 51.29 -14.34 -33.91
C CYS A 514 51.11 -14.38 -35.43
#